data_AF-A0A3S4IDA8-F1
#
_entry.id   AF-A0A3S4IDA8-F1
#
_cell.length_a   1.000
_cell.length_b   1.000
_cell.length_c   1.000
_cell.angle_alpha   90.00
_cell.angle_beta   90.00
_cell.angle_gamma   90.00
#
_symmetry.space_group_name_H-M   'P 1'
#
loop_
_entity.id
_entity.type
_entity.pdbx_description
1 polymer ?
#
loop_
_entity_poly.entity_id
_entity_poly.type
_entity_poly.pdbx_seq_one_letter_code
_entity_poly.pdbx_strand_id
1 'polypeptide(L)'
;MILVTSLGCGDSWAFLSPRAKAAFGQAVREKTLAESWLQTSQLDYAILRPGGLLNGDATGKAQRYQGQECHGFVMRADVAAHIHELACAPALNNQIYSLVEPELKPV
;
A
#
# COMPACT_ATOMS: atom_id res chain seq x y z
N MET A 1 -14.82 0.07 -2.14
CA MET A 1 -13.82 0.97 -2.77
C MET A 1 -12.42 0.48 -2.45
N ILE A 2 -11.56 0.26 -3.45
CA ILE A 2 -10.15 -0.07 -3.21
C ILE A 2 -9.31 1.15 -3.57
N LEU A 3 -8.53 1.66 -2.61
CA LEU A 3 -7.65 2.80 -2.80
C LEU A 3 -6.19 2.38 -2.65
N VAL A 4 -5.41 2.50 -3.73
CA VAL A 4 -3.97 2.22 -3.70
C VAL A 4 -3.21 3.51 -3.42
N THR A 5 -2.45 3.52 -2.35
CA THR A 5 -1.62 4.67 -1.94
C THR A 5 -0.15 4.30 -1.92
N SER A 6 0.50 4.27 -0.75
CA SER A 6 1.93 3.99 -0.59
C SER A 6 2.26 3.73 0.88
N LEU A 7 3.24 2.86 1.14
CA LEU A 7 3.95 2.89 2.43
C LEU A 7 4.44 4.31 2.71
N GLY A 8 4.30 4.72 3.97
CA GLY A 8 4.52 6.09 4.42
C GLY A 8 3.24 6.93 4.55
N CYS A 9 2.09 6.50 4.03
CA CYS A 9 0.82 7.19 4.26
C CYS A 9 0.26 6.92 5.66
N GLY A 10 -0.50 7.87 6.19
CA GLY A 10 -1.19 7.74 7.48
C GLY A 10 -0.27 7.44 8.65
N ASP A 11 -0.63 6.46 9.45
CA ASP A 11 0.13 5.95 10.61
C ASP A 11 1.51 5.39 10.23
N SER A 12 1.73 4.99 8.97
CA SER A 12 3.04 4.53 8.50
C SER A 12 4.04 5.66 8.20
N TRP A 13 3.63 6.94 8.29
CA TRP A 13 4.50 8.11 8.06
C TRP A 13 5.72 8.17 9.00
N ALA A 14 5.55 7.71 10.24
CA ALA A 14 6.61 7.68 11.23
C ALA A 14 7.83 6.88 10.75
N PHE A 15 7.58 5.79 10.00
CA PHE A 15 8.60 4.87 9.51
C PHE A 15 9.18 5.27 8.14
N LEU A 16 8.59 6.26 7.46
CA LEU A 16 9.08 6.68 6.15
C LEU A 16 10.45 7.37 6.28
N SER A 17 11.44 6.85 5.52
CA SER A 17 12.82 7.32 5.59
C SER A 17 12.96 8.81 5.21
N PRO A 18 13.96 9.54 5.75
CA PRO A 18 14.20 10.93 5.39
C PRO A 18 14.37 11.16 3.88
N ARG A 19 15.07 10.24 3.20
CA ARG A 19 15.25 10.28 1.74
C ARG A 19 13.91 10.17 1.01
N ALA A 20 13.03 9.26 1.44
CA ALA A 20 11.71 9.12 0.84
C ALA A 20 10.79 10.30 1.17
N LYS A 21 10.89 10.88 2.37
CA LYS A 21 10.20 12.14 2.72
C LYS A 21 10.64 13.30 1.82
N ALA A 22 11.93 13.43 1.55
CA ALA A 22 12.45 14.46 0.65
C ALA A 22 11.98 14.25 -0.80
N ALA A 23 11.95 13.01 -1.29
CA ALA A 23 11.57 12.70 -2.67
C ALA A 23 10.05 12.71 -2.91
N PHE A 24 9.25 12.23 -1.95
CA PHE A 24 7.83 11.91 -2.14
C PHE A 24 6.91 12.48 -1.07
N GLY A 25 7.43 13.23 -0.08
CA GLY A 25 6.71 13.62 1.12
C GLY A 25 5.40 14.36 0.85
N GLN A 26 5.37 15.28 -0.11
CA GLN A 26 4.13 15.97 -0.49
C GLN A 26 3.09 14.97 -1.02
N ALA A 27 3.47 14.13 -2.00
CA ALA A 27 2.56 13.15 -2.60
C ALA A 27 2.04 12.13 -1.57
N VAL A 28 2.86 11.73 -0.60
CA VAL A 28 2.47 10.84 0.50
C VAL A 28 1.48 11.54 1.45
N ARG A 29 1.67 12.83 1.74
CA ARG A 29 0.73 13.60 2.56
C ARG A 29 -0.62 13.80 1.87
N GLU A 30 -0.63 14.13 0.58
CA GLU A 30 -1.86 14.23 -0.21
C GLU A 30 -2.62 12.90 -0.24
N LYS A 31 -1.90 11.78 -0.45
CA LYS A 31 -2.49 10.44 -0.36
C LYS A 31 -3.02 10.13 1.04
N THR A 32 -2.35 10.60 2.09
CA THR A 32 -2.84 10.46 3.48
C THR A 32 -4.16 11.21 3.69
N LEU A 33 -4.33 12.38 3.09
CA LEU A 33 -5.62 13.10 3.12
C LEU A 33 -6.71 12.33 2.37
N ALA A 34 -6.37 11.74 1.22
CA ALA A 34 -7.30 10.88 0.47
C ALA A 34 -7.71 9.64 1.28
N GLU A 35 -6.77 9.01 2.00
CA GLU A 35 -7.09 7.92 2.93
C GLU A 35 -8.03 8.40 4.03
N SER A 36 -7.74 9.53 4.69
CA SER A 36 -8.57 10.08 5.75
C SER A 36 -10.00 10.38 5.28
N TRP A 37 -10.16 10.93 4.08
CA TRP A 37 -11.46 11.16 3.49
C TRP A 37 -12.21 9.84 3.24
N LEU A 38 -11.56 8.83 2.67
CA LEU A 38 -12.17 7.53 2.42
C LEU A 38 -12.58 6.83 3.73
N GLN A 39 -11.71 6.86 4.74
CA GLN A 39 -11.95 6.27 6.07
C GLN A 39 -13.11 6.91 6.82
N THR A 40 -13.43 8.17 6.52
CA THR A 40 -14.55 8.92 7.13
C THR A 40 -15.77 8.98 6.22
N SER A 41 -15.74 8.30 5.07
CA SER A 41 -16.86 8.19 4.14
C SER A 41 -17.83 7.07 4.55
N GLN A 42 -18.91 6.89 3.78
CA GLN A 42 -19.89 5.81 3.97
C GLN A 42 -19.55 4.55 3.14
N LEU A 43 -18.43 4.54 2.42
CA LEU A 43 -18.04 3.43 1.54
C LEU A 43 -17.35 2.33 2.34
N ASP A 44 -17.71 1.06 2.11
CA ASP A 44 -16.85 -0.06 2.51
C ASP A 44 -15.55 -0.01 1.69
N TYR A 45 -14.40 -0.13 2.35
CA TYR A 45 -13.11 0.10 1.70
C TYR A 45 -12.01 -0.90 2.07
N ALA A 46 -11.03 -0.99 1.17
CA ALA A 46 -9.70 -1.49 1.47
C ALA A 46 -8.66 -0.48 0.95
N ILE A 47 -7.73 -0.07 1.82
CA ILE A 47 -6.58 0.75 1.44
C ILE A 47 -5.36 -0.14 1.30
N LEU A 48 -4.68 -0.08 0.16
CA LEU A 48 -3.48 -0.86 -0.12
C LEU A 48 -2.28 0.07 -0.26
N ARG A 49 -1.31 -0.06 0.65
CA ARG A 49 -0.08 0.72 0.74
C ARG A 49 1.10 -0.12 0.26
N PRO A 50 1.39 -0.16 -1.05
CA PRO A 50 2.54 -0.90 -1.56
C PRO A 50 3.86 -0.27 -1.12
N GLY A 51 4.90 -1.10 -1.03
CA GLY A 51 6.29 -0.64 -0.92
C GLY A 51 6.83 -0.05 -2.22
N GLY A 52 8.15 -0.05 -2.36
CA GLY A 52 8.81 0.43 -3.58
C GLY A 52 8.35 -0.38 -4.81
N LEU A 53 7.79 0.31 -5.80
CA LEU A 53 7.20 -0.35 -6.97
C LEU A 53 8.26 -0.73 -8.01
N LEU A 54 8.37 -2.01 -8.32
CA LEU A 54 9.23 -2.56 -9.36
C LEU A 54 8.43 -2.97 -10.61
N ASN A 55 9.10 -2.96 -11.76
CA ASN A 55 8.57 -3.48 -13.02
C ASN A 55 9.00 -4.94 -13.21
N GLY A 56 8.19 -5.71 -13.92
CA GLY A 56 8.43 -7.13 -14.16
C GLY A 56 7.14 -7.92 -14.05
N ASP A 57 7.25 -9.22 -14.28
CA ASP A 57 6.14 -10.16 -14.10
C ASP A 57 5.80 -10.33 -12.62
N ALA A 58 4.58 -10.80 -12.34
CA ALA A 58 4.17 -11.13 -10.98
C ALA A 58 5.02 -12.28 -10.44
N THR A 59 5.51 -12.15 -9.21
CA THR A 59 6.22 -13.23 -8.51
C THR A 59 5.26 -14.15 -7.77
N GLY A 60 4.05 -13.66 -7.43
CA GLY A 60 3.08 -14.34 -6.58
C GLY A 60 3.49 -14.40 -5.10
N LYS A 61 4.52 -13.67 -4.69
CA LYS A 61 5.12 -13.75 -3.34
C LYS A 61 4.90 -12.52 -2.48
N ALA A 62 4.20 -11.51 -3.00
CA ALA A 62 3.84 -10.35 -2.22
C ALA A 62 2.88 -10.73 -1.07
N GLN A 63 3.00 -10.03 0.06
CA GLN A 63 2.27 -10.33 1.29
C GLN A 63 1.65 -9.06 1.87
N ARG A 64 0.40 -9.17 2.33
CA ARG A 64 -0.31 -8.10 3.03
C ARG A 64 0.01 -8.15 4.53
N TYR A 65 0.37 -7.01 5.11
CA TYR A 65 0.65 -6.84 6.53
C TYR A 65 -0.23 -5.74 7.16
N GLN A 66 -0.49 -5.85 8.46
CA GLN A 66 -1.26 -4.87 9.24
C GLN A 66 -0.63 -4.71 10.63
N GLY A 67 -0.80 -3.53 11.24
CA GLY A 67 -0.43 -3.29 12.64
C GLY A 67 1.06 -3.36 12.95
N GLN A 68 1.94 -3.33 11.95
CA GLN A 68 3.38 -3.39 12.12
C GLN A 68 4.12 -2.48 11.13
N GLU A 69 5.33 -2.07 11.51
CA GLU A 69 6.27 -1.41 10.62
C GLU A 69 6.63 -2.34 9.45
N CYS A 70 6.63 -1.80 8.23
CA CYS A 70 6.86 -2.58 7.02
C CYS A 70 7.71 -1.77 6.04
N HIS A 71 8.70 -2.43 5.44
CA HIS A 71 9.60 -1.89 4.42
C HIS A 71 9.83 -2.95 3.35
N GLY A 72 10.01 -2.52 2.10
CA GLY A 72 10.33 -3.45 1.02
C GLY A 72 9.87 -2.95 -0.33
N PHE A 73 9.93 -3.85 -1.29
CA PHE A 73 9.53 -3.64 -2.68
C PHE A 73 8.39 -4.58 -3.04
N VAL A 74 7.71 -4.29 -4.14
CA VAL A 74 6.69 -5.18 -4.72
C VAL A 74 6.61 -4.96 -6.23
N MET A 75 6.38 -6.02 -7.00
CA MET A 75 6.12 -5.88 -8.42
C MET A 75 4.76 -5.23 -8.64
N ARG A 76 4.66 -4.30 -9.60
CA ARG A 76 3.37 -3.70 -10.00
C ARG A 76 2.33 -4.75 -10.37
N ALA A 77 2.76 -5.85 -10.98
CA ALA A 77 1.89 -6.96 -11.35
C ALA A 77 1.29 -7.68 -10.11
N ASP A 78 2.07 -7.87 -9.04
CA ASP A 78 1.56 -8.42 -7.78
C ASP A 78 0.59 -7.46 -7.07
N VAL A 79 0.84 -6.15 -7.13
CA VAL A 79 -0.14 -5.17 -6.62
C VAL A 79 -1.49 -5.34 -7.32
N ALA A 80 -1.51 -5.51 -8.64
CA ALA A 80 -2.73 -5.77 -9.40
C ALA A 80 -3.41 -7.09 -8.98
N ALA A 81 -2.63 -8.16 -8.75
CA ALA A 81 -3.16 -9.44 -8.28
C ALA A 81 -3.86 -9.30 -6.91
N HIS A 82 -3.25 -8.58 -5.97
CA HIS A 82 -3.86 -8.35 -4.66
C HIS A 82 -5.08 -7.42 -4.70
N ILE A 83 -5.12 -6.45 -5.62
CA ILE A 83 -6.34 -5.64 -5.87
C ILE A 83 -7.47 -6.54 -6.37
N HIS A 84 -7.20 -7.43 -7.32
CA HIS A 84 -8.18 -8.37 -7.83
C HIS A 84 -8.71 -9.30 -6.73
N GLU A 85 -7.82 -9.86 -5.91
CA GLU A 85 -8.20 -10.70 -4.77
C GLU A 85 -9.12 -9.96 -3.79
N LEU A 86 -8.80 -8.71 -3.43
CA LEU A 86 -9.65 -7.88 -2.58
C LEU A 86 -10.99 -7.56 -3.25
N ALA A 87 -11.01 -7.29 -4.55
CA ALA A 87 -12.23 -6.99 -5.29
C ALA A 87 -13.18 -8.20 -5.40
N CYS A 88 -12.64 -9.42 -5.40
CA CYS A 88 -13.42 -10.66 -5.39
C CYS A 88 -13.85 -11.11 -3.99
N ALA A 89 -13.34 -10.48 -2.92
CA ALA A 89 -13.75 -10.82 -1.56
C ALA A 89 -15.22 -10.39 -1.32
N PRO A 90 -15.98 -11.11 -0.44
CA PRO A 90 -17.37 -10.77 -0.16
C PRO A 90 -17.59 -9.35 0.39
N ALA A 91 -16.60 -8.80 1.10
CA ALA A 91 -16.56 -7.45 1.64
C ALA A 91 -15.10 -7.02 1.86
N LEU A 92 -14.86 -5.71 1.89
CA LEU A 92 -13.54 -5.13 2.13
C LEU A 92 -13.28 -4.86 3.62
N ASN A 93 -14.35 -4.74 4.42
CA ASN A 93 -14.35 -4.63 5.87
C ASN A 93 -13.47 -3.49 6.43
N ASN A 94 -13.41 -2.37 5.71
CA ASN A 94 -12.69 -1.14 6.11
C ASN A 94 -11.21 -1.38 6.46
N GLN A 95 -10.54 -2.28 5.73
CA GLN A 95 -9.19 -2.72 6.05
C GLN A 95 -8.10 -1.84 5.41
N ILE A 96 -6.93 -1.83 6.03
CA ILE A 96 -5.75 -1.12 5.53
C ILE A 96 -4.58 -2.10 5.55
N TYR A 97 -3.91 -2.29 4.42
CA TYR A 97 -2.85 -3.25 4.24
C TYR A 97 -1.58 -2.58 3.71
N SER A 98 -0.45 -2.87 4.35
CA SER A 98 0.87 -2.72 3.75
C SER A 98 1.12 -3.89 2.79
N LEU A 99 1.74 -3.67 1.64
CA LEU A 99 2.01 -4.72 0.65
C LEU A 99 3.47 -4.70 0.18
N VAL A 100 4.21 -5.75 0.50
CA VAL A 100 5.60 -5.96 0.05
C VAL A 100 5.84 -7.44 -0.26
N GLU A 101 6.81 -7.73 -1.11
CA GLU A 101 7.41 -9.06 -1.22
C GLU A 101 8.65 -9.11 -0.31
N PRO A 102 8.69 -10.02 0.69
CA PRO A 102 9.86 -10.23 1.50
C PRO A 102 11.10 -10.53 0.65
N GLU A 103 12.23 -9.94 1.02
CA GLU A 103 13.54 -10.15 0.37
C GLU A 103 13.66 -9.66 -1.08
N LEU A 104 12.59 -9.12 -1.69
CA LEU A 104 12.65 -8.54 -3.02
C LEU A 104 13.54 -7.29 -3.04
N LYS A 105 14.47 -7.23 -4.00
CA LYS A 105 15.39 -6.12 -4.21
C LYS A 105 15.28 -5.58 -5.64
N PRO A 106 15.51 -4.27 -5.86
CA PRO A 106 15.71 -3.74 -7.20
C PRO A 106 16.91 -4.43 -7.85
N VAL A 107 16.79 -4.71 -9.16
CA VAL A 107 17.88 -5.20 -10.01
C VAL A 107 18.69 -4.02 -10.53
#